data_AF-A0A2W5ULI3-F1
#
_entry.id   AF-A0A2W5ULI3-F1
#
_cell.length_a   1.000
_cell.length_b   1.000
_cell.length_c   1.000
_cell.angle_alpha   90.00
_cell.angle_beta   90.00
_cell.angle_gamma   90.00
#
_symmetry.space_group_name_H-M   'P 1'
#
loop_
_entity.id
_entity.type
_entity.pdbx_description
1 polymer ?
#
loop_
_entity_poly.entity_id
_entity_poly.type
_entity_poly.pdbx_seq_one_letter_code
_entity_poly.pdbx_strand_id
1 'polypeptide(L)'
;MDPFVRKLVLRIFDEGAPLSRNRHFHTFETEEGKRALRISKRLKALQADIAKCRKEGGESLVVSARVGDEVKVQISIRALKSTRHTTLDEAEYELLRRLVPLLPQPS
;
A
#
# COMPACT_ATOMS: atom_id res chain seq x y z
N MET A 1 -3.06 6.47 -11.23
CA MET A 1 -4.01 6.97 -10.19
C MET A 1 -4.38 8.45 -10.38
N ASP A 2 -5.63 8.82 -10.05
CA ASP A 2 -6.11 10.22 -10.04
C ASP A 2 -5.44 11.08 -8.92
N PRO A 3 -5.04 12.35 -9.18
CA PRO A 3 -4.36 13.20 -8.19
C PRO A 3 -5.17 13.49 -6.93
N PHE A 4 -6.50 13.60 -7.03
CA PHE A 4 -7.38 13.84 -5.88
C PHE A 4 -7.46 12.59 -5.00
N VAL A 5 -7.65 11.41 -5.61
CA VAL A 5 -7.59 10.12 -4.91
C VAL A 5 -6.24 9.95 -4.20
N ARG A 6 -5.12 10.30 -4.86
CA ARG A 6 -3.78 10.24 -4.26
C ARG A 6 -3.67 11.10 -3.00
N LYS A 7 -4.18 12.35 -3.04
CA LYS A 7 -4.20 13.25 -1.89
C LYS A 7 -5.04 12.69 -0.74
N LEU A 8 -6.22 12.14 -1.05
CA LEU A 8 -7.07 11.49 -0.05
C LEU A 8 -6.35 10.32 0.62
N VAL A 9 -5.70 9.45 -0.15
CA VAL A 9 -4.94 8.33 0.38
C VAL A 9 -3.82 8.83 1.31
N LEU A 10 -3.00 9.78 0.87
CA LEU A 10 -1.93 10.35 1.71
C LEU A 10 -2.46 10.92 3.03
N ARG A 11 -3.60 11.63 2.97
CA ARG A 11 -4.23 12.23 4.15
C ARG A 11 -4.88 11.21 5.09
N ILE A 12 -5.24 10.01 4.61
CA ILE A 12 -5.66 8.89 5.46
C ILE A 12 -4.49 8.32 6.28
N PHE A 13 -3.27 8.43 5.75
CA PHE A 13 -2.04 7.96 6.40
C PHE A 13 -1.31 9.03 7.22
N ASP A 14 -1.76 10.27 7.17
CA ASP A 14 -1.18 11.40 7.90
C ASP A 14 -1.49 11.29 9.40
N GLU A 15 -0.44 11.12 10.22
CA GLU A 15 -0.55 10.98 11.67
C GLU A 15 -0.96 12.29 12.37
N GLY A 16 -0.71 13.45 11.74
CA GLY A 16 -1.00 14.76 12.34
C GLY A 16 -2.48 15.16 12.28
N ALA A 17 -3.23 14.68 11.28
CA ALA A 17 -4.66 14.94 11.13
C ALA A 17 -5.31 13.92 10.19
N PRO A 18 -5.51 12.67 10.63
CA PRO A 18 -5.99 11.61 9.75
C PRO A 18 -7.44 11.88 9.31
N LEU A 19 -7.70 11.74 8.00
CA LEU A 19 -9.06 11.66 7.49
C LEU A 19 -9.74 10.38 8.02
N SER A 20 -10.57 10.54 9.05
CA SER A 20 -11.43 9.45 9.53
C SER A 20 -12.70 9.36 8.70
N ARG A 21 -13.06 8.14 8.28
CA ARG A 21 -14.33 7.85 7.60
C ARG A 21 -15.54 8.36 8.38
N ASN A 22 -15.51 8.21 9.71
CA ASN A 22 -16.64 8.58 10.56
C ASN A 22 -16.79 10.10 10.70
N ARG A 23 -15.69 10.86 10.57
CA ARG A 23 -15.70 12.33 10.65
C ARG A 23 -15.95 12.98 9.29
N HIS A 24 -15.54 12.33 8.19
CA HIS A 24 -15.62 12.87 6.83
C HIS A 24 -16.48 11.97 5.93
N PHE A 25 -17.64 11.57 6.43
CA PHE A 25 -18.52 10.61 5.75
C PHE A 25 -18.82 11.02 4.30
N HIS A 26 -19.24 12.27 4.06
CA HIS A 26 -19.53 12.77 2.71
C HIS A 26 -18.34 12.72 1.74
N THR A 27 -17.11 12.92 2.23
CA THR A 27 -15.89 12.77 1.42
C THR A 27 -15.70 11.34 0.94
N PHE A 28 -16.23 10.36 1.67
CA PHE A 28 -16.11 8.93 1.37
C PHE A 28 -17.35 8.30 0.72
N GLU A 29 -18.42 9.07 0.52
CA GLU A 29 -19.60 8.63 -0.25
C GLU A 29 -19.37 8.73 -1.77
N THR A 30 -18.45 9.58 -2.21
CA THR A 30 -18.07 9.70 -3.62
C THR A 30 -17.27 8.48 -4.10
N GLU A 31 -17.25 8.24 -5.42
CA GLU A 31 -16.49 7.13 -6.00
C GLU A 31 -14.98 7.27 -5.78
N GLU A 32 -14.47 8.50 -5.80
CA GLU A 32 -13.08 8.84 -5.47
C GLU A 32 -12.76 8.52 -4.02
N GLY A 33 -13.65 8.88 -3.09
CA GLY A 33 -13.53 8.58 -1.67
C GLY A 33 -13.53 7.08 -1.39
N LYS A 34 -14.49 6.35 -1.97
CA LYS A 34 -14.53 4.88 -1.88
C LYS A 34 -13.27 4.25 -2.46
N ARG A 35 -12.77 4.76 -3.60
CA ARG A 35 -11.52 4.30 -4.22
C ARG A 35 -10.32 4.56 -3.30
N ALA A 36 -10.21 5.74 -2.71
CA ALA A 36 -9.16 6.07 -1.76
C ALA A 36 -9.17 5.14 -0.53
N LEU A 37 -10.35 4.79 0.00
CA LEU A 37 -10.46 3.83 1.10
C LEU A 37 -10.02 2.43 0.69
N ARG A 38 -10.42 1.95 -0.50
CA ARG A 38 -9.99 0.63 -1.02
C ARG A 38 -8.47 0.56 -1.15
N ILE A 39 -7.86 1.59 -1.75
CA ILE A 39 -6.40 1.68 -1.90
C ILE A 39 -5.75 1.70 -0.51
N SER A 40 -6.20 2.58 0.38
CA SER A 40 -5.63 2.73 1.73
C SER A 40 -5.69 1.42 2.54
N LYS A 41 -6.81 0.70 2.49
CA LYS A 41 -6.96 -0.61 3.15
C LYS A 41 -5.97 -1.63 2.60
N ARG A 42 -5.83 -1.72 1.28
CA ARG A 42 -4.88 -2.64 0.64
C ARG A 42 -3.43 -2.30 1.01
N LEU A 43 -3.06 -1.02 0.97
CA LEU A 43 -1.72 -0.56 1.36
C LEU A 43 -1.42 -0.84 2.84
N LYS A 44 -2.38 -0.62 3.74
CA LYS A 44 -2.25 -1.00 5.17
C LYS A 44 -2.04 -2.50 5.35
N ALA A 45 -2.79 -3.33 4.64
CA ALA A 45 -2.62 -4.78 4.70
C ALA A 45 -1.23 -5.20 4.22
N LEU A 46 -0.73 -4.64 3.13
CA LEU A 46 0.63 -4.91 2.64
C LEU A 46 1.70 -4.44 3.61
N GLN A 47 1.56 -3.23 4.17
CA GLN A 47 2.46 -2.73 5.21
C GLN A 47 2.50 -3.68 6.42
N ALA A 48 1.34 -4.14 6.88
CA ALA A 48 1.22 -5.07 8.00
C ALA A 48 1.87 -6.43 7.68
N ASP A 49 1.68 -6.96 6.47
CA ASP A 49 2.31 -8.21 6.02
C ASP A 49 3.85 -8.09 6.01
N ILE A 50 4.37 -6.98 5.46
CA ILE A 50 5.82 -6.71 5.43
C ILE A 50 6.35 -6.57 6.86
N ALA A 51 5.66 -5.82 7.73
CA ALA A 51 6.06 -5.64 9.12
C ALA A 51 6.04 -6.96 9.90
N LYS A 52 5.00 -7.79 9.69
CA LYS A 52 4.88 -9.12 10.29
C LYS A 52 6.02 -10.03 9.84
N CYS A 53 6.32 -10.07 8.55
CA CYS A 53 7.43 -10.85 8.01
C CYS A 53 8.76 -10.48 8.68
N ARG A 54 9.03 -9.18 8.83
CA ARG A 54 10.25 -8.68 9.50
C ARG A 54 10.28 -9.05 10.99
N LYS A 55 9.16 -8.93 11.68
CA LYS A 55 9.04 -9.26 13.12
C LYS A 55 9.28 -10.74 13.40
N GLU A 56 8.85 -11.62 12.50
CA GLU A 56 9.02 -13.08 12.63
C GLU A 56 10.43 -13.56 12.23
N GLY A 57 11.40 -12.65 12.07
CA GLY A 57 12.78 -12.98 11.71
C GLY A 57 12.95 -13.43 10.26
N GLY A 58 11.91 -13.29 9.44
CA GLY A 58 11.96 -13.59 8.02
C GLY A 58 12.55 -12.43 7.22
N GLU A 59 13.40 -12.74 6.26
CA GLU A 59 13.73 -11.81 5.18
C GLU A 59 12.46 -11.61 4.32
N SER A 60 11.84 -10.43 4.43
CA SER A 60 10.81 -10.01 3.48
C SER A 60 11.50 -9.70 2.16
N LEU A 61 11.69 -10.71 1.30
CA LEU A 61 12.13 -10.44 -0.06
C LEU A 61 10.97 -9.77 -0.78
N VAL A 62 11.10 -8.46 -0.95
CA VAL A 62 10.18 -7.68 -1.77
C VAL A 62 10.79 -7.61 -3.15
N VAL A 63 10.23 -8.35 -4.10
CA VAL A 63 10.57 -8.20 -5.52
C VAL A 63 9.52 -7.32 -6.15
N SER A 64 9.95 -6.22 -6.75
CA SER A 64 9.12 -5.35 -7.57
C SER A 64 9.61 -5.38 -9.00
N ALA A 65 8.81 -5.95 -9.90
CA ALA A 65 9.09 -5.95 -11.33
C ALA A 65 8.05 -5.10 -12.04
N ARG A 66 8.51 -4.19 -12.91
CA ARG A 66 7.61 -3.44 -13.79
C ARG A 66 7.20 -4.33 -14.96
N VAL A 67 5.90 -4.51 -15.13
CA VAL A 67 5.32 -5.24 -16.26
C VAL A 67 4.30 -4.31 -16.93
N GLY A 68 4.75 -3.58 -17.95
CA GLY A 68 3.98 -2.50 -18.55
C GLY A 68 3.76 -1.35 -17.57
N ASP A 69 2.50 -1.02 -17.30
CA ASP A 69 2.08 0.04 -16.36
C ASP A 69 1.85 -0.46 -14.92
N GLU A 70 2.08 -1.75 -14.69
CA GLU A 70 1.87 -2.39 -13.40
C GLU A 70 3.20 -2.74 -12.72
N VAL A 71 3.21 -2.64 -11.39
CA VAL A 71 4.28 -3.09 -10.52
C VAL A 71 3.81 -4.34 -9.79
N LYS A 72 4.43 -5.48 -10.11
CA LYS A 72 4.20 -6.73 -9.40
C LYS A 72 5.03 -6.72 -8.13
N VAL A 73 4.37 -6.79 -6.98
CA VAL A 73 5.01 -6.89 -5.67
C VAL A 73 4.86 -8.31 -5.15
N GLN A 74 5.99 -8.99 -4.99
CA GLN A 74 6.08 -10.27 -4.33
C GLN A 74 6.63 -10.07 -2.92
N ILE A 75 5.95 -10.62 -1.91
CA ILE A 75 6.42 -10.64 -0.52
C ILE A 75 6.59 -12.10 -0.13
N SER A 76 7.84 -12.54 0.03
CA SER A 76 8.13 -13.89 0.53
C SER A 76 8.33 -13.87 2.04
N ILE A 77 7.60 -14.73 2.75
CA ILE A 77 7.70 -14.92 4.20
C ILE A 77 8.41 -16.25 4.43
N ARG A 78 9.73 -16.21 4.66
CA ARG A 78 10.53 -17.43 4.87
C ARG A 78 10.05 -18.26 6.06
N ALA A 79 9.66 -17.60 7.17
CA ALA A 79 9.16 -18.28 8.38
C ALA A 79 7.90 -19.12 8.12
N LEU A 80 7.03 -18.69 7.21
CA LEU A 80 5.77 -19.36 6.86
C LEU A 80 5.85 -20.18 5.57
N LYS A 81 7.03 -20.23 4.91
CA LYS A 81 7.21 -20.81 3.57
C LYS A 81 6.14 -20.36 2.57
N SER A 82 5.63 -19.14 2.74
CA SER A 82 4.52 -18.61 1.95
C SER A 82 4.98 -17.38 1.18
N THR A 83 4.44 -17.25 -0.03
CA THR A 83 4.71 -16.09 -0.89
C THR A 83 3.39 -15.45 -1.24
N ARG A 84 3.28 -14.16 -0.97
CA ARG A 84 2.13 -13.35 -1.37
C ARG A 84 2.50 -12.55 -2.61
N HIS A 85 1.65 -12.61 -3.62
CA HIS A 85 1.78 -11.81 -4.83
C HIS A 85 0.66 -10.77 -4.86
N THR A 86 1.01 -9.54 -5.20
CA THR A 86 0.03 -8.49 -5.48
C THR A 86 0.50 -7.64 -6.65
N THR A 87 -0.45 -7.04 -7.35
CA THR A 87 -0.17 -6.12 -8.45
C THR A 87 -0.69 -4.75 -8.05
N LEU A 88 0.16 -3.74 -8.19
CA LEU A 88 -0.12 -2.34 -7.91
C LEU A 88 0.15 -1.52 -9.17
N ASP A 89 -0.58 -0.43 -9.38
CA ASP A 89 -0.13 0.55 -10.36
C ASP A 89 1.12 1.30 -9.85
N GLU A 90 1.82 2.01 -10.72
CA GLU A 90 3.02 2.78 -10.35
C GLU A 90 2.77 3.75 -9.19
N ALA A 91 1.62 4.43 -9.20
CA ALA A 91 1.29 5.44 -8.21
C ALA A 91 0.91 4.83 -6.84
N GLU A 92 0.30 3.66 -6.82
CA GLU A 92 0.01 2.85 -5.64
C GLU A 92 1.30 2.28 -5.05
N TYR A 93 2.25 1.87 -5.91
CA TYR A 93 3.56 1.41 -5.47
C TYR A 93 4.36 2.54 -4.82
N GLU A 94 4.37 3.74 -5.40
CA GLU A 94 4.97 4.92 -4.77
C GLU A 94 4.39 5.20 -3.38
N LEU A 95 3.07 5.11 -3.24
CA LEU A 95 2.40 5.28 -1.95
C LEU A 95 2.85 4.21 -0.95
N LEU A 96 2.96 2.94 -1.37
CA LEU A 96 3.46 1.87 -0.51
C LEU A 96 4.89 2.14 -0.05
N ARG A 97 5.77 2.63 -0.94
CA ARG A 97 7.17 2.98 -0.60
C ARG A 97 7.26 4.10 0.42
N ARG A 98 6.34 5.06 0.40
CA ARG A 98 6.25 6.10 1.45
C ARG A 98 5.90 5.50 2.81
N LEU A 99 5.06 4.47 2.85
CA LEU A 99 4.63 3.80 4.08
C LEU A 99 5.65 2.78 4.58
N VAL A 100 6.48 2.25 3.68
CA VAL A 100 7.54 1.28 3.97
C VAL A 100 8.83 1.77 3.28
N PRO A 101 9.64 2.63 3.94
CA PRO A 101 10.77 3.32 3.32
C PRO A 101 11.88 2.43 2.75
N LEU A 102 11.91 1.15 3.15
CA LEU A 102 12.92 0.16 2.73
C LEU A 102 12.50 -0.68 1.51
N LEU A 103 11.44 -0.28 0.80
CA LEU A 103 11.02 -0.98 -0.42
C LEU A 103 11.92 -0.60 -1.61
N PRO A 104 12.33 -1.59 -2.43
CA PRO A 104 13.18 -1.34 -3.59
C PRO A 104 12.51 -0.44 -4.62
N GLN A 105 13.30 0.07 -5.56
CA GLN A 105 12.73 0.64 -6.78
C GLN A 105 12.19 -0.49 -7.65
N PRO A 106 11.08 -0.28 -8.39
CA PRO A 106 10.65 -1.27 -9.36
C PRO A 106 11.71 -1.35 -10.46
N SER A 107 12.25 -2.56 -10.66
CA SER A 107 13.21 -2.88 -11.73
C SER A 107 12.52 -3.30 -13.01
#